data_AF-A0A7T4R0J7-F1
#
_entry.id   AF-A0A7T4R0J7-F1
#
_cell.length_a   1.000
_cell.length_b   1.000
_cell.length_c   1.000
_cell.angle_alpha   90.00
_cell.angle_beta   90.00
_cell.angle_gamma   90.00
#
_symmetry.space_group_name_H-M   'P 1'
#
loop_
_entity.id
_entity.type
_entity.pdbx_description
1 polymer ?
#
loop_
_entity_poly.entity_id
_entity_poly.type
_entity_poly.pdbx_seq_one_letter_code
_entity_poly.pdbx_strand_id
1 'polypeptide(L)' 'MTEEKARTVTIDGKEYALDSLNDTAKNQLMNLRAADQKINALQQDLAMFQTARNSYAKVLAENLPESPEAAAE' A
#
# COMPACT_ATOMS: atom_id res chain seq x y z
N MET A 1 -5.47 -42.83 4.88
CA MET A 1 -5.92 -41.77 5.81
C MET A 1 -5.33 -40.48 5.29
N THR A 2 -6.15 -39.67 4.61
CA THR A 2 -5.71 -38.41 3.99
C THR A 2 -5.44 -37.39 5.09
N GLU A 3 -4.20 -36.92 5.18
CA GLU A 3 -3.81 -35.79 6.02
C GLU A 3 -4.67 -34.58 5.66
N GLU A 4 -5.61 -34.26 6.54
CA GLU A 4 -6.33 -32.99 6.51
C GLU A 4 -5.28 -31.91 6.81
N LYS A 5 -4.72 -31.30 5.78
CA LYS A 5 -3.79 -30.17 5.94
C LYS A 5 -4.55 -29.04 6.63
N ALA A 6 -4.42 -28.98 7.96
CA ALA A 6 -4.87 -27.86 8.76
C ALA A 6 -4.36 -26.57 8.10
N ARG A 7 -5.28 -25.73 7.61
CA ARG A 7 -4.89 -24.44 7.02
C ARG A 7 -4.35 -23.59 8.15
N THR A 8 -3.05 -23.37 8.20
CA THR A 8 -2.47 -22.44 9.17
C THR A 8 -2.49 -21.02 8.64
N VAL A 9 -2.68 -20.06 9.53
CA VAL A 9 -2.61 -18.63 9.25
C VAL A 9 -1.66 -17.98 10.24
N THR A 10 -0.79 -17.11 9.73
CA THR A 10 0.11 -16.33 10.57
C THR A 10 -0.58 -15.02 10.94
N ILE A 11 -0.76 -14.79 12.23
CA ILE A 11 -1.33 -13.54 12.80
C ILE A 11 -0.30 -13.02 13.80
N ASP A 12 0.16 -11.78 13.63
CA ASP A 12 1.20 -11.15 14.46
C ASP A 12 2.48 -12.01 14.63
N GLY A 13 2.89 -12.67 13.53
CA GLY A 13 4.09 -13.52 13.52
C GLY A 13 3.95 -14.87 14.23
N LYS A 14 2.75 -15.22 14.70
CA LYS A 14 2.44 -16.53 15.29
C LYS A 14 1.55 -17.33 14.36
N GLU A 15 1.85 -18.62 14.22
CA GLU A 15 1.01 -19.55 13.45
C GLU A 15 -0.15 -20.06 14.28
N TYR A 16 -1.35 -19.99 13.70
CA TYR A 16 -2.58 -20.54 14.27
C TYR A 16 -3.23 -21.47 13.25
N ALA A 17 -3.78 -22.59 13.71
CA ALA A 17 -4.67 -23.38 12.88
C ALA A 17 -5.96 -22.57 12.62
N LEU A 18 -6.37 -22.43 11.37
CA LEU A 18 -7.59 -21.69 11.02
C LEU A 18 -8.82 -22.28 11.73
N ASP A 19 -8.83 -23.60 11.92
CA ASP A 19 -9.93 -24.33 12.56
C ASP A 19 -9.96 -24.12 14.08
N SER A 20 -8.85 -23.70 14.71
CA SER A 20 -8.82 -23.35 16.13
C SER A 20 -9.30 -21.92 16.41
N LEU A 21 -9.52 -21.11 15.36
CA LEU A 21 -10.06 -19.77 15.50
C LEU A 21 -11.59 -19.79 15.65
N ASN A 22 -12.10 -18.96 16.55
CA ASN A 22 -13.54 -18.71 16.65
C ASN A 22 -14.06 -17.86 15.48
N ASP A 23 -15.38 -17.80 15.32
CA ASP A 23 -16.02 -17.10 14.20
C ASP A 23 -15.68 -15.60 14.18
N THR A 24 -15.58 -14.97 15.35
CA THR A 24 -15.16 -13.57 15.46
C THR A 24 -13.76 -13.35 14.91
N ALA A 25 -12.79 -14.20 15.27
CA ALA A 25 -11.41 -14.12 14.80
C ALA A 25 -11.33 -14.37 13.29
N LYS A 26 -12.08 -15.34 12.76
CA LYS A 26 -12.16 -15.59 11.31
C LYS A 26 -12.71 -14.38 10.55
N ASN A 27 -13.77 -13.77 11.05
CA ASN A 27 -14.37 -12.56 10.44
C ASN A 27 -13.38 -11.38 10.46
N GLN A 28 -12.68 -11.16 11.58
CA GLN A 28 -11.70 -10.07 11.64
C GLN A 28 -10.48 -10.33 10.77
N LEU A 29 -10.04 -11.58 10.63
CA LEU A 29 -9.00 -11.94 9.68
C LEU A 29 -9.40 -11.62 8.23
N MET A 30 -10.66 -11.85 7.86
CA MET A 30 -11.18 -11.46 6.55
C MET A 30 -11.19 -9.94 6.36
N ASN A 31 -11.67 -9.20 7.36
CA ASN A 31 -11.68 -7.73 7.32
C ASN A 31 -10.28 -7.15 7.21
N LEU A 32 -9.31 -7.69 7.97
CA LEU A 32 -7.91 -7.30 7.91
C LEU A 32 -7.34 -7.49 6.51
N ARG A 33 -7.53 -8.66 5.90
CA ARG A 33 -7.08 -8.93 4.53
C ARG A 33 -7.68 -7.98 3.51
N ALA A 34 -8.97 -7.65 3.65
CA ALA A 34 -9.62 -6.70 2.76
C ALA A 34 -9.04 -5.28 2.91
N ALA A 35 -8.76 -4.86 4.15
CA ALA A 35 -8.09 -3.59 4.42
C ALA A 35 -6.68 -3.55 3.82
N ASP A 36 -5.88 -4.60 4.02
CA ASP A 36 -4.52 -4.72 3.49
C ASP A 36 -4.51 -4.65 1.95
N GLN A 37 -5.43 -5.35 1.29
CA GLN A 37 -5.60 -5.27 -0.15
C GLN A 37 -5.90 -3.85 -0.62
N LYS A 38 -6.77 -3.13 0.10
CA LYS A 38 -7.10 -1.74 -0.25
C LYS A 38 -5.92 -0.80 -0.01
N ILE A 39 -5.16 -0.99 1.07
CA ILE A 39 -3.95 -0.22 1.37
C ILE A 39 -2.93 -0.40 0.24
N ASN A 40 -2.68 -1.64 -0.18
CA ASN A 40 -1.74 -1.92 -1.27
C ASN A 40 -2.16 -1.24 -2.59
N ALA A 41 -3.46 -1.28 -2.93
CA ALA A 41 -3.97 -0.58 -4.11
C ALA A 41 -3.76 0.94 -4.02
N LEU A 42 -4.04 1.54 -2.86
CA LEU A 42 -3.83 2.98 -2.64
C LEU A 42 -2.34 3.36 -2.71
N GLN A 43 -1.44 2.50 -2.25
CA GLN A 43 0.01 2.72 -2.37
C GLN A 43 0.46 2.71 -3.83
N GLN A 44 -0.11 1.82 -4.66
CA GLN A 44 0.14 1.79 -6.09
C GLN A 44 -0.34 3.08 -6.78
N ASP A 45 -1.56 3.52 -6.47
CA ASP A 45 -2.10 4.78 -6.97
C ASP A 45 -1.22 5.96 -6.54
N LEU A 46 -0.79 5.98 -5.27
CA LEU A 46 0.09 7.02 -4.74
C LEU A 46 1.41 7.10 -5.51
N ALA A 47 2.04 5.96 -5.81
CA ALA A 47 3.28 5.91 -6.59
C ALA A 47 3.08 6.46 -8.01
N MET A 48 1.96 6.15 -8.65
CA MET A 48 1.59 6.70 -9.95
C MET A 48 1.44 8.23 -9.88
N PHE A 49 0.70 8.75 -8.90
CA PHE A 49 0.50 10.19 -8.74
C PHE A 49 1.78 10.93 -8.36
N GLN A 50 2.66 10.34 -7.57
CA GLN A 50 3.98 10.91 -7.28
C GLN A 50 4.82 11.06 -8.54
N THR A 51 4.78 10.07 -9.44
CA THR A 51 5.46 10.13 -10.74
C THR A 51 4.90 11.26 -11.61
N ALA A 52 3.57 11.35 -11.73
CA ALA A 52 2.92 12.43 -12.48
C ALA A 52 3.26 13.82 -11.91
N ARG A 53 3.17 13.99 -10.59
CA ARG A 53 3.53 15.24 -9.90
C ARG A 53 4.97 15.65 -10.18
N ASN A 54 5.92 14.71 -10.09
CA ASN A 54 7.33 15.00 -10.34
C ASN A 54 7.57 15.42 -11.80
N SER A 55 6.88 14.79 -12.75
CA SER A 55 6.90 15.19 -14.17
C SER A 55 6.38 16.61 -14.36
N TYR A 56 5.22 16.93 -13.77
CA TYR A 56 4.64 18.28 -13.85
C TYR A 56 5.53 19.34 -13.19
N ALA A 57 6.13 19.02 -12.05
CA ALA A 57 7.06 19.92 -11.37
C ALA A 57 8.30 20.23 -12.22
N LYS A 58 8.83 19.22 -12.93
CA LYS A 58 9.95 19.39 -13.86
C LYS A 58 9.56 20.32 -15.02
N VAL A 59 8.44 20.06 -15.69
CA VAL A 59 7.95 20.90 -16.79
C VAL A 59 7.70 22.33 -16.32
N LEU A 60 7.11 22.50 -15.13
CA LEU A 60 6.90 23.81 -14.55
C LEU A 60 8.24 24.54 -14.35
N ALA A 61 9.23 23.89 -13.73
CA ALA A 61 10.55 24.48 -13.49
C ALA A 61 11.25 24.93 -14.79
N GLU A 62 11.12 24.16 -15.87
CA GLU A 62 11.67 24.50 -17.20
C GLU A 62 10.98 25.72 -17.85
N ASN A 63 9.77 26.07 -17.41
CA ASN A 63 8.98 27.18 -17.96
C ASN A 63 8.83 28.36 -16.99
N LEU A 64 9.47 28.30 -15.81
CA LEU A 64 9.53 29.45 -14.93
C LEU A 64 10.54 30.46 -15.50
N PRO A 65 10.26 31.77 -15.42
CA PRO A 65 11.26 32.78 -15.73
C PRO A 65 12.46 32.61 -14.79
N GLU A 66 13.67 32.87 -15.29
CA GLU A 66 14.81 33.06 -14.39
C GLU A 66 14.44 34.16 -13.39
N SER A 67 14.80 33.94 -12.12
CA SER A 67 14.50 34.89 -11.04
C SER A 67 14.83 36.32 -11.50
N PRO A 68 13.98 37.32 -11.24
CA PRO A 68 14.25 38.71 -11.63
C PRO A 68 15.56 39.27 -11.05
N GLU A 69 16.21 38.55 -10.14
CA GLU A 69 17.50 38.88 -9.53
C GLU A 69 18.72 38.56 -10.44
N ALA A 70 18.59 37.69 -11.45
CA ALA A 70 19.68 37.37 -12.38
C ALA A 70 19.82 38.37 -13.55
N ALA A 71 18.83 39.24 -13.77
CA ALA A 71 18.84 40.25 -14.83
C ALA A 71 19.39 41.62 -14.37
N ALA A 72 19.89 41.71 -13.13
CA ALA A 72 20.32 42.96 -12.50
C ALA A 72 21.82 43.02 -12.16
N GLU A 73 22.66 42.16 -12.77
CA GLU A 73 24.12 42.20 -12.64
C GLU A 73 24.81 42.64 -13.94
#